data_AF-A0A561Q874-F1
#
_entry.id   AF-A0A561Q874-F1
#
_cell.length_a   1.000
_cell.length_b   1.000
_cell.length_c   1.000
_cell.angle_alpha   90.00
_cell.angle_beta   90.00
_cell.angle_gamma   90.00
#
_symmetry.space_group_name_H-M   'P 1'
#
loop_
_entity.id
_entity.type
_entity.pdbx_description
1 polymer ?
#
loop_
_entity_poly.entity_id
_entity_poly.type
_entity_poly.pdbx_seq_one_letter_code
_entity_poly.pdbx_strand_id
1 'polypeptide(L)' 'MERFTFKVRDRFRRVLAEDQIEEVDARTACKAAAMALAMFTFSQAVIPDTSIEVDDIEGRTIARIAIKIEL' A
#
# COMPACT_ATOMS: atom_id res chain seq x y z
N MET A 1 12.11 -10.08 12.31
CA MET A 1 11.31 -9.15 11.50
C MET A 1 10.80 -9.94 10.32
N GLU A 2 9.53 -9.76 9.98
CA GLU A 2 8.84 -10.40 8.87
C GLU A 2 8.93 -9.51 7.64
N ARG A 3 8.99 -10.12 6.45
CA ARG A 3 9.06 -9.40 5.18
C ARG A 3 7.68 -9.29 4.56
N PHE A 4 7.35 -8.08 4.12
CA PHE A 4 6.09 -7.76 3.45
C PHE A 4 6.38 -7.10 2.12
N THR A 5 5.49 -7.31 1.15
CA THR A 5 5.54 -6.63 -0.14
C THR A 5 4.40 -5.63 -0.22
N PHE A 6 4.70 -4.40 -0.63
CA PHE A 6 3.69 -3.40 -0.94
C PHE A 6 3.56 -3.22 -2.44
N LYS A 7 2.32 -3.17 -2.92
CA LYS A 7 2.00 -2.89 -4.31
C LYS A 7 1.07 -1.70 -4.37
N VAL A 8 1.55 -0.59 -4.92
CA VAL A 8 0.69 0.54 -5.27
C VAL A 8 -0.03 0.20 -6.56
N ARG A 9 -1.36 0.24 -6.54
CA ARG A 9 -2.22 -0.04 -7.68
C ARG A 9 -3.11 1.13 -8.05
N ASP A 10 -3.28 1.32 -9.34
CA ASP A 10 -4.27 2.25 -9.88
C ASP A 10 -5.68 1.66 -9.94
N ARG A 11 -6.63 2.47 -10.42
CA ARG A 11 -8.04 2.08 -10.64
C ARG A 11 -8.23 0.88 -11.57
N PHE A 12 -7.26 0.59 -12.44
CA PHE A 12 -7.27 -0.54 -13.37
C PHE A 12 -6.52 -1.76 -12.81
N ARG A 13 -6.15 -1.74 -11.52
CA ARG A 13 -5.38 -2.78 -10.81
C ARG A 13 -3.98 -3.00 -11.36
N ARG A 14 -3.43 -2.05 -12.13
CA ARG A 14 -2.05 -2.11 -12.61
C ARG A 14 -1.11 -1.75 -11.46
N VAL A 15 0.03 -2.44 -11.36
CA VAL A 15 1.07 -2.13 -10.38
C VAL A 15 1.82 -0.90 -10.86
N LEU A 16 1.74 0.20 -10.11
CA LEU A 16 2.46 1.45 -10.37
C LEU A 16 3.82 1.48 -9.68
N ALA A 17 3.90 0.85 -8.51
CA ALA A 17 5.12 0.70 -7.73
C ALA A 17 5.02 -0.57 -6.88
N GLU A 18 6.15 -1.22 -6.66
CA GLU A 18 6.28 -2.40 -5.82
C GLU A 18 7.58 -2.29 -5.02
N ASP A 19 7.50 -2.54 -3.71
CA ASP A 19 8.67 -2.53 -2.83
C ASP A 19 8.48 -3.49 -1.66
N GLN A 20 9.57 -3.81 -0.96
CA GLN A 20 9.57 -4.70 0.19
C GLN A 20 9.99 -3.96 1.46
N ILE A 21 9.34 -4.29 2.58
CA ILE A 21 9.78 -3.81 3.89
C ILE A 21 9.90 -4.97 4.88
N GLU A 22 10.68 -4.74 5.93
CA GLU A 22 10.79 -5.63 7.06
C GLU A 22 10.18 -4.99 8.29
N GLU A 23 9.20 -5.65 8.90
CA GLU A 23 8.46 -5.15 10.06
C GLU A 23 8.35 -6.19 11.16
N VAL A 24 7.96 -5.75 12.35
CA VAL A 24 7.77 -6.65 13.49
C VAL A 24 6.53 -7.53 13.34
N ASP A 25 5.46 -7.02 12.71
CA ASP A 25 4.22 -7.75 12.47
C ASP A 25 3.42 -7.12 11.31
N ALA A 26 2.42 -7.87 10.84
CA ALA A 26 1.50 -7.43 9.78
C ALA A 26 0.76 -6.12 10.10
N ARG A 27 0.41 -5.87 11.37
CA ARG A 27 -0.32 -4.66 11.78
C ARG A 27 0.57 -3.42 11.61
N THR A 28 1.84 -3.53 11.95
CA THR A 28 2.83 -2.47 11.82
C THR A 28 3.14 -2.21 10.35
N ALA A 29 3.28 -3.27 9.54
CA ALA A 29 3.40 -3.15 8.08
C ALA A 29 2.20 -2.43 7.45
N CYS A 30 0.96 -2.77 7.85
CA CYS A 30 -0.23 -2.07 7.36
C CYS A 30 -0.23 -0.58 7.72
N LYS A 31 0.21 -0.22 8.93
CA LYS A 31 0.33 1.19 9.34
C LYS A 31 1.39 1.93 8.53
N ALA A 32 2.53 1.31 8.29
CA ALA A 32 3.59 1.87 7.45
C ALA A 32 3.08 2.11 6.02
N ALA A 33 2.40 1.13 5.41
CA ALA A 33 1.77 1.29 4.10
C ALA A 33 0.72 2.41 4.07
N ALA A 34 -0.16 2.47 5.07
CA ALA A 34 -1.18 3.52 5.15
C ALA A 34 -0.54 4.91 5.22
N MET A 35 0.53 5.07 6.00
CA MET A 35 1.27 6.32 6.12
C MET A 35 2.00 6.68 4.83
N ALA A 36 2.62 5.70 4.16
CA ALA A 36 3.24 5.89 2.85
C ALA A 36 2.21 6.35 1.80
N LEU A 37 1.04 5.72 1.77
CA LEU A 37 -0.06 6.11 0.86
C LEU A 37 -0.55 7.53 1.16
N ALA A 38 -0.72 7.88 2.44
CA ALA A 38 -1.11 9.23 2.84
C ALA A 38 -0.08 10.28 2.38
N MET A 39 1.21 10.05 2.63
CA MET A 39 2.28 10.96 2.18
C MET A 39 2.34 11.07 0.65
N PHE A 40 2.12 9.96 -0.06
CA PHE A 40 2.02 9.96 -1.52
C PHE A 40 0.85 10.82 -2.00
N THR A 41 -0.32 10.72 -1.36
CA THR A 41 -1.49 11.58 -1.67
C THR A 41 -1.31 13.05 -1.37
N PHE A 42 -0.54 13.41 -0.35
CA PHE A 42 -0.27 14.82 -0.05
C PHE A 42 0.77 15.44 -0.99
N SER A 43 1.71 14.65 -1.48
CA SER A 43 2.84 15.14 -2.30
C SER A 43 2.60 15.12 -3.80
N GLN A 44 1.66 14.30 -4.28
CA GLN A 44 1.33 14.20 -5.70
C GLN A 44 -0.17 14.40 -5.95
N ALA A 45 -0.53 14.87 -7.14
CA ALA A 45 -1.91 14.84 -7.62
C ALA A 45 -2.33 13.37 -7.84
N VAL A 46 -2.68 12.68 -6.74
CA VAL A 46 -2.95 11.25 -6.78
C VAL A 46 -4.17 10.97 -7.63
N ILE A 47 -4.01 9.95 -8.48
CA ILE A 47 -5.08 9.42 -9.29
C ILE A 47 -6.16 8.88 -8.34
N PRO A 48 -7.42 9.33 -8.48
CA PRO A 48 -8.54 8.76 -7.74
C PRO A 48 -8.52 7.23 -7.82
N ASP A 49 -8.94 6.57 -6.73
CA ASP A 49 -8.99 5.11 -6.60
C ASP A 49 -7.63 4.39 -6.57
N THR A 50 -6.55 5.11 -6.20
CA THR A 50 -5.27 4.46 -5.89
C THR A 50 -5.38 3.66 -4.58
N SER A 51 -4.81 2.45 -4.59
CA SER A 51 -4.77 1.57 -3.41
C SER A 51 -3.40 0.94 -3.22
N ILE A 52 -3.05 0.61 -1.98
CA ILE A 52 -1.89 -0.22 -1.65
C ILE A 52 -2.40 -1.60 -1.24
N GLU A 53 -1.83 -2.64 -1.83
CA GLU A 53 -1.95 -4.02 -1.36
C GLU A 53 -0.71 -4.35 -0.53
N VAL A 54 -0.92 -5.01 0.61
CA VAL A 54 0.13 -5.56 1.46
C VAL A 54 0.06 -7.06 1.36
N ASP A 55 1.15 -7.67 0.90
CA ASP A 55 1.28 -9.11 0.76
C ASP A 55 2.27 -9.66 1.79
N ASP A 56 1.99 -10.84 2.34
CA ASP A 56 2.92 -11.59 3.18
C ASP A 56 4.05 -12.23 2.33
N ILE A 57 4.99 -12.91 3.00
CA ILE A 57 6.11 -13.58 2.34
C ILE A 57 5.68 -14.73 1.40
N GLU A 58 4.48 -15.28 1.61
CA GLU A 58 3.90 -16.31 0.74
C GLU A 58 3.16 -15.70 -0.46
N GLY A 59 3.14 -14.37 -0.58
CA GLY A 59 2.47 -13.64 -1.64
C GLY A 59 0.96 -13.52 -1.46
N ARG A 60 0.44 -13.80 -0.25
CA ARG A 60 -0.99 -13.64 0.06
C ARG A 60 -1.27 -12.21 0.47
N THR A 61 -2.26 -11.59 -0.17
CA THR A 61 -2.71 -10.26 0.23
C THR A 61 -3.41 -10.30 1.58
N ILE A 62 -2.79 -9.66 2.57
CA ILE A 62 -3.29 -9.58 3.94
C ILE A 62 -4.05 -8.28 4.21
N ALA A 63 -3.79 -7.24 3.42
CA ALA A 63 -4.51 -5.98 3.52
C ALA A 63 -4.58 -5.25 2.18
N ARG A 64 -5.67 -4.49 2.01
CA ARG A 64 -5.85 -3.52 0.92
C ARG A 64 -6.28 -2.20 1.51
N ILE A 65 -5.48 -1.16 1.28
CA ILE A 65 -5.68 0.18 1.82
C ILE A 65 -5.97 1.10 0.63
N ALA A 66 -7.15 1.73 0.60
CA ALA A 66 -7.54 2.65 -0.47
C ALA A 66 -7.78 4.04 0.12
N ILE A 67 -7.36 5.08 -0.58
CA ILE A 67 -7.75 6.44 -0.24
C ILE A 67 -8.97 6.82 -1.06
N LYS A 68 -10.02 7.23 -0.35
CA LYS A 68 -11.20 7.84 -0.93
C LYS A 68 -11.06 9.36 -0.80
N ILE A 69 -10.92 10.04 -1.94
CA ILE A 69 -10.95 11.50 -1.98
C ILE A 69 -12.41 11.89 -2.27
N GLU A 70 -13.06 12.54 -1.32
CA GLU A 70 -14.37 13.15 -1.52
C GLU A 70 -14.14 14.62 -1.94
N LEU A 71 -14.61 14.98 -3.14
CA LEU A 71 -14.54 16.34 -3.71
C LEU A 71 -15.74 17.17 -3.28
#